data_AF-A0AAW9S1E0-F1
#
_entry.id   AF-A0AAW9S1E0-F1
#
_cell.length_a   1.000
_cell.length_b   1.000
_cell.length_c   1.000
_cell.angle_alpha   90.00
_cell.angle_beta   90.00
_cell.angle_gamma   90.00
#
_symmetry.space_group_name_H-M   'P 1'
#
loop_
_entity.id
_entity.type
_entity.pdbx_description
1 polymer ?
#
loop_
_entity_poly.entity_id
_entity_poly.type
_entity_poly.pdbx_seq_one_letter_code
_entity_poly.pdbx_strand_id
1 'polypeptide(L)'
;MALSFDDAVEIWIAKWRNEHVRKLCAVYDVDPRRLYEVWEEKVHVGSRSVGYARFKVEDPQLAAITVPEPHQPTLRVVKKVQPELFND
;
A
#
# COMPACT_ATOMS: atom_id res chain seq x y z
N MET A 1 16.27 -2.66 0.85
CA MET A 1 16.28 -3.29 -0.49
C MET A 1 15.09 -2.79 -1.32
N ALA A 2 15.01 -3.06 -2.61
CA ALA A 2 13.80 -2.79 -3.39
C ALA A 2 12.79 -3.94 -3.21
N LEU A 3 11.51 -3.62 -2.99
CA LEU A 3 10.44 -4.62 -2.90
C LEU A 3 10.26 -5.30 -4.26
N SER A 4 10.08 -6.62 -4.26
CA SER A 4 9.69 -7.37 -5.44
C SER A 4 8.17 -7.34 -5.64
N PHE A 5 7.70 -7.83 -6.79
CA PHE A 5 6.27 -8.01 -7.02
C PHE A 5 5.65 -9.02 -6.04
N ASP A 6 6.38 -10.08 -5.71
CA ASP A 6 5.90 -11.11 -4.77
C ASP A 6 5.85 -10.56 -3.34
N ASP A 7 6.82 -9.73 -2.93
CA ASP A 7 6.74 -9.02 -1.65
C ASP A 7 5.50 -8.13 -1.59
N ALA A 8 5.18 -7.43 -2.68
CA ALA A 8 3.98 -6.60 -2.76
C ALA A 8 2.69 -7.41 -2.60
N VAL A 9 2.64 -8.62 -3.18
CA VAL A 9 1.52 -9.57 -3.00
C VAL A 9 1.37 -9.97 -1.52
N GLU A 10 2.47 -10.32 -0.86
CA GLU A 10 2.46 -10.69 0.56
C GLU A 10 2.10 -9.52 1.47
N ILE A 11 2.56 -8.31 1.14
CA ILE A 11 2.21 -7.06 1.85
C ILE A 11 0.70 -6.77 1.77
N TRP A 12 0.05 -7.07 0.64
CA TRP A 12 -1.40 -6.96 0.51
C TRP A 12 -2.14 -7.96 1.39
N ILE A 13 -1.71 -9.23 1.38
CA ILE A 13 -2.30 -10.29 2.21
C ILE A 13 -2.15 -9.94 3.70
N ALA A 14 -0.96 -9.51 4.12
CA ALA A 14 -0.69 -9.09 5.48
C ALA A 14 -1.57 -7.91 5.92
N LYS A 15 -1.81 -6.93 5.02
CA LYS A 15 -2.74 -5.83 5.28
C LYS A 15 -4.16 -6.32 5.58
N TRP A 16 -4.69 -7.27 4.80
CA TRP A 16 -6.05 -7.79 5.03
C TRP A 16 -6.15 -8.65 6.29
N ARG A 17 -5.04 -9.28 6.70
CA ARG A 17 -4.89 -9.94 8.00
C ARG A 17 -4.67 -8.97 9.17
N ASN A 18 -4.73 -7.66 8.92
CA ASN A 18 -4.55 -6.60 9.91
C ASN A 18 -3.16 -6.62 10.59
N GLU A 19 -2.12 -7.03 9.85
CA GLU A 19 -0.74 -6.98 10.35
C GLU A 19 -0.25 -5.54 10.53
N HIS A 20 0.51 -5.31 11.61
CA HIS A 20 0.97 -3.98 11.95
C HIS A 20 2.04 -3.46 10.98
N VAL A 21 1.89 -2.22 10.50
CA VAL A 21 2.86 -1.51 9.63
C VAL A 21 4.30 -1.62 10.17
N ARG A 22 4.50 -1.39 11.48
CA ARG A 22 5.83 -1.46 12.11
C ARG A 22 6.48 -2.84 11.97
N LYS A 23 5.69 -3.90 12.06
CA LYS A 23 6.16 -5.29 11.88
C LYS A 23 6.53 -5.52 10.42
N LEU A 24 5.71 -5.07 9.47
CA LEU A 24 5.99 -5.18 8.04
C LEU A 24 7.26 -4.42 7.64
N CYS A 25 7.44 -3.19 8.13
CA CYS A 25 8.67 -2.43 7.92
C CYS A 25 9.92 -3.18 8.37
N ALA A 26 9.86 -3.85 9.53
CA ALA A 26 10.99 -4.62 10.05
C ALA A 26 11.25 -5.90 9.25
N VAL A 27 10.21 -6.59 8.76
CA VAL A 27 10.34 -7.82 7.96
C VAL A 27 10.94 -7.53 6.58
N TYR A 28 10.47 -6.48 5.92
CA TYR A 28 10.89 -6.15 4.55
C TYR A 28 12.06 -5.16 4.48
N ASP A 29 12.56 -4.67 5.63
CA ASP A 29 13.60 -3.64 5.71
C ASP A 29 13.26 -2.39 4.87
N VAL A 30 12.05 -1.86 5.09
CA VAL A 30 11.53 -0.68 4.39
C VAL A 30 10.91 0.32 5.35
N ASP A 31 10.95 1.59 4.96
CA ASP A 31 10.20 2.62 5.65
C ASP A 31 8.67 2.48 5.37
N PRO A 32 7.80 3.08 6.22
CA PRO A 32 6.36 2.97 6.04
C PRO A 32 5.85 3.48 4.70
N ARG A 33 6.47 4.52 4.13
CA ARG A 33 6.01 5.13 2.87
C ARG A 33 6.06 4.12 1.72
N ARG A 34 7.02 3.20 1.72
CA ARG A 34 7.11 2.12 0.72
C ARG A 34 5.93 1.16 0.78
N LEU A 35 5.46 0.82 1.99
CA LEU A 35 4.26 0.00 2.15
C LEU A 35 3.01 0.73 1.63
N TYR A 36 2.89 2.03 1.91
CA TYR A 36 1.79 2.84 1.38
C TYR A 36 1.84 2.98 -0.15
N GLU A 37 3.02 3.03 -0.77
CA GLU A 37 3.12 3.04 -2.25
C GLU A 37 2.57 1.76 -2.88
N VAL A 38 2.81 0.61 -2.24
CA VAL A 38 2.19 -0.68 -2.63
C VAL A 38 0.68 -0.62 -2.41
N TRP A 39 0.24 -0.17 -1.24
CA TRP A 39 -1.20 -0.11 -0.90
C TRP A 39 -1.98 0.91 -1.73
N GLU A 40 -1.34 1.96 -2.21
CA GLU A 40 -1.91 2.94 -3.15
C GLU A 40 -1.86 2.45 -4.62
N GLU A 41 -1.35 1.23 -4.88
CA GLU A 41 -1.03 0.70 -6.22
C GLU A 41 -0.20 1.67 -7.09
N LYS A 42 0.66 2.48 -6.47
CA LYS A 42 1.61 3.35 -7.22
C LYS A 42 2.80 2.56 -7.77
N VAL A 43 3.13 1.46 -7.10
CA VAL A 43 4.16 0.49 -7.50
C VAL A 43 3.56 -0.91 -7.49
N HIS A 44 4.14 -1.83 -8.27
CA HIS A 44 3.69 -3.22 -8.38
C HIS A 44 2.18 -3.34 -8.70
N VAL A 45 1.72 -2.57 -9.69
CA VAL A 45 0.32 -2.55 -10.14
C VAL A 45 -0.17 -3.97 -10.43
N GLY A 46 -1.33 -4.35 -9.89
CA GLY A 46 -1.90 -5.69 -10.07
C GLY A 46 -1.51 -6.70 -8.98
N SER A 47 -0.50 -6.42 -8.16
CA SER A 47 -0.15 -7.24 -6.99
C SER A 47 -1.33 -7.40 -6.02
N ARG A 48 -2.18 -6.37 -5.91
CA ARG A 48 -3.44 -6.41 -5.14
C ARG A 48 -4.39 -7.49 -5.64
N SER A 49 -4.65 -7.53 -6.95
CA SER A 49 -5.57 -8.51 -7.54
C SER A 49 -5.05 -9.94 -7.39
N VAL A 50 -3.74 -10.15 -7.59
CA VAL A 50 -3.08 -11.45 -7.39
C VAL A 50 -3.14 -11.86 -5.92
N GLY A 51 -2.80 -10.95 -5.01
CA GLY A 51 -2.90 -11.17 -3.57
C GLY A 51 -4.32 -11.52 -3.16
N TYR A 52 -5.34 -10.84 -3.68
CA TYR A 52 -6.73 -11.09 -3.31
C TYR A 52 -7.22 -12.45 -3.83
N ALA A 53 -6.77 -12.85 -5.03
CA ALA A 53 -7.05 -14.19 -5.56
C ALA A 53 -6.48 -15.28 -4.64
N ARG A 54 -5.24 -15.12 -4.18
CA ARG A 54 -4.60 -16.04 -3.23
C ARG A 54 -5.26 -16.00 -1.85
N PHE A 55 -5.57 -14.81 -1.36
CA PHE A 55 -6.21 -14.60 -0.06
C PHE A 55 -7.56 -15.29 0.05
N LYS A 56 -8.37 -15.29 -1.02
CA LYS A 56 -9.64 -16.04 -1.08
C LYS A 56 -9.47 -17.55 -0.92
N VAL A 57 -8.33 -18.11 -1.33
CA VAL A 57 -8.01 -19.53 -1.18
C VAL A 57 -7.53 -19.82 0.24
N GLU A 58 -6.66 -18.95 0.78
CA GLU A 58 -6.06 -19.15 2.11
C GLU A 58 -7.01 -18.86 3.28
N ASP A 59 -7.83 -17.81 3.16
CA ASP A 59 -8.76 -17.37 4.20
C ASP A 59 -10.07 -16.85 3.58
N PRO A 60 -10.95 -17.76 3.11
CA PRO A 60 -12.18 -17.40 2.41
C PRO A 60 -13.15 -16.60 3.29
N GLN A 61 -13.15 -16.83 4.61
CA GLN A 61 -14.07 -16.16 5.54
C GLN A 61 -13.67 -14.71 5.72
N LEU A 62 -12.38 -14.44 5.95
CA LEU A 62 -11.89 -13.07 6.08
C LEU A 62 -11.92 -12.34 4.73
N ALA A 63 -11.64 -13.02 3.63
CA ALA A 63 -11.75 -12.46 2.30
C ALA A 63 -13.19 -11.99 1.98
N ALA A 64 -14.21 -12.75 2.38
CA ALA A 64 -15.61 -12.39 2.13
C ALA A 64 -16.06 -11.07 2.79
N ILE A 65 -15.42 -10.67 3.89
CA ILE A 65 -15.72 -9.42 4.62
C ILE A 65 -14.70 -8.31 4.34
N THR A 66 -13.65 -8.59 3.58
CA THR A 66 -12.58 -7.65 3.26
C THR A 66 -12.98 -6.78 2.07
N VAL A 67 -12.78 -5.47 2.15
CA VAL A 67 -12.87 -4.56 1.01
C VAL A 67 -11.49 -4.48 0.34
N PRO A 68 -11.30 -5.07 -0.85
CA PRO A 68 -9.97 -5.22 -1.44
C PRO A 68 -9.53 -3.98 -2.22
N GLU A 69 -10.06 -2.79 -1.94
CA GLU A 69 -9.74 -1.58 -2.70
C GLU A 69 -8.37 -0.99 -2.34
N PRO A 70 -7.70 -0.30 -3.30
CA PRO A 70 -6.48 0.45 -3.02
C PRO A 70 -6.68 1.46 -1.90
N HIS A 71 -5.65 1.65 -1.08
CA HIS A 71 -5.64 2.69 -0.08
C HIS A 71 -5.75 4.07 -0.74
N GLN A 72 -6.73 4.87 -0.29
CA GLN A 72 -6.92 6.24 -0.72
C GLN A 72 -6.43 7.20 0.37
N PRO A 73 -5.39 8.01 0.12
CA PRO A 73 -4.94 9.03 1.07
C PRO A 73 -6.05 10.03 1.35
N THR A 74 -6.41 10.22 2.63
CA THR A 74 -7.48 11.16 3.03
C THR A 74 -7.04 12.62 2.98
N LEU A 75 -5.75 12.89 3.19
CA LEU A 75 -5.19 14.23 3.16
C LEU A 75 -4.31 14.40 1.92
N ARG A 76 -4.72 15.30 1.04
CA ARG A 76 -3.92 15.72 -0.12
C ARG A 76 -3.25 17.06 0.19
N VAL A 77 -1.93 17.06 0.35
CA VAL A 77 -1.17 18.31 0.48
C VAL A 77 -1.18 19.04 -0.87
N VAL A 78 -1.92 20.14 -0.94
CA VAL A 78 -1.88 21.06 -2.08
C VAL A 78 -0.67 21.97 -1.88
N LYS A 79 0.36 21.84 -2.73
CA LYS A 79 1.44 22.83 -2.77
C LYS A 79 0.83 24.15 -3.24
N LYS A 80 0.77 25.15 -2.35
CA LYS A 80 0.49 26.53 -2.78
C LYS A 80 1.66 26.96 -3.66
N VAL A 81 1.38 27.29 -4.91
CA VAL A 81 2.33 28.03 -5.74
C VAL A 81 2.55 29.35 -5.02
N GLN A 82 3.77 29.62 -4.56
CA GLN A 82 4.11 30.96 -4.08
C GLN A 82 4.09 31.87 -5.31
N PRO A 83 3.20 32.87 -5.39
CA PRO A 83 3.34 33.87 -6.43
C PRO A 83 4.71 34.54 -6.22
N GLU A 84 5.50 34.58 -7.28
CA GLU A 84 6.79 35.25 -7.29
C GLU A 84 6.60 36.66 -6.71
N LEU A 85 7.38 36.97 -5.68
CA LEU A 85 7.46 38.33 -5.13
C LEU A 85 7.92 39.21 -6.29
N PHE A 86 6.97 39.90 -6.92
CA PHE A 86 7.25 40.91 -7.92
C PHE A 86 8.21 41.93 -7.29
N ASN A 87 9.46 41.90 -7.72
CA ASN A 87 10.39 43.01 -7.56
C ASN A 87 10.04 44.03 -8.65
N ASP A 88 9.65 45.23 -8.25
CA ASP A 88 10.08 46.52 -8.82
C ASP A 88 9.77 47.63 -7.81
#